data_AF-A0A924HTW6-F1
#
_entry.id   AF-A0A924HTW6-F1
#
_cell.length_a   1.000
_cell.length_b   1.000
_cell.length_c   1.000
_cell.angle_alpha   90.00
_cell.angle_beta   90.00
_cell.angle_gamma   90.00
#
_symmetry.space_group_name_H-M   'P 1'
#
loop_
_entity.id
_entity.type
_entity.pdbx_description
1 polymer ?
#
loop_
_entity_poly.entity_id
_entity_poly.type
_entity_poly.pdbx_seq_one_letter_code
_entity_poly.pdbx_strand_id
1 'polypeptide(L)'
;MAHKIYCTRENRRRLKELQIELRAKPLGRPGKKAQLNLVSPGERNPIEGKFGQSKVGYGLDDIKAKLQANSKCWIASIILVVRLVNLTRLVAYCLNNL
;
A
#
# COMPACT_ATOMS: atom_id res chain seq x y z
N MET A 1 6.54 3.55 -12.76
CA MET A 1 6.22 2.24 -13.37
C MET A 1 6.75 1.10 -12.48
N ALA A 2 6.26 0.97 -11.24
CA ALA A 2 6.77 -0.02 -10.26
C ALA A 2 5.89 -1.28 -10.11
N HIS A 3 4.67 -1.29 -10.66
CA HIS A 3 3.78 -2.45 -10.49
C HIS A 3 4.18 -3.68 -11.30
N LYS A 4 4.92 -3.51 -12.40
CA LYS A 4 5.28 -4.61 -13.29
C LYS A 4 6.29 -5.57 -12.64
N ILE A 5 7.22 -5.06 -11.82
CA ILE A 5 8.29 -5.88 -11.20
C ILE A 5 7.74 -6.93 -10.23
N TYR A 6 6.56 -6.69 -9.63
CA TYR A 6 5.91 -7.64 -8.72
C TYR A 6 4.96 -8.62 -9.42
N CYS A 7 4.76 -8.52 -10.74
CA CYS A 7 3.82 -9.36 -11.47
C CYS A 7 4.43 -10.68 -11.98
N THR A 8 5.43 -11.23 -11.30
CA THR A 8 6.15 -12.45 -11.68
C THR A 8 5.32 -13.71 -11.44
N ARG A 9 5.69 -14.83 -12.10
CA ARG A 9 5.02 -16.13 -11.91
C ARG A 9 5.13 -16.62 -10.46
N GLU A 10 6.31 -16.48 -9.87
CA GLU A 10 6.56 -16.86 -8.48
C GLU A 10 5.70 -16.06 -7.51
N ASN A 11 5.63 -14.72 -7.67
CA ASN A 11 4.83 -13.90 -6.79
C ASN A 11 3.34 -14.21 -6.91
N ARG A 12 2.83 -14.51 -8.12
CA ARG A 12 1.43 -14.94 -8.32
C ARG A 12 1.12 -16.26 -7.60
N ARG A 13 2.04 -17.23 -7.63
CA ARG A 13 1.89 -18.49 -6.89
C ARG A 13 1.79 -18.22 -5.39
N ARG A 14 2.73 -17.43 -4.86
CA ARG A 14 2.78 -17.05 -3.45
C ARG A 14 1.54 -16.28 -2.99
N LEU A 15 1.05 -15.33 -3.80
CA LEU A 15 -0.17 -14.57 -3.51
C LEU A 15 -1.40 -15.49 -3.48
N LYS A 16 -1.48 -16.49 -4.36
CA LYS A 16 -2.54 -17.49 -4.35
C LYS A 16 -2.52 -18.35 -3.08
N GLU A 17 -1.34 -18.75 -2.61
CA GLU A 17 -1.17 -19.47 -1.34
C GLU A 17 -1.61 -18.62 -0.13
N LEU A 18 -1.32 -17.32 -0.17
CA LEU A 18 -1.71 -16.35 0.86
C LEU A 18 -3.17 -15.87 0.74
N GLN A 19 -3.95 -16.39 -0.23
CA GLN A 19 -5.30 -15.94 -0.52
C GLN A 19 -5.41 -14.42 -0.82
N ILE A 20 -4.37 -13.83 -1.40
CA ILE A 20 -4.33 -12.41 -1.79
C ILE A 20 -4.64 -12.29 -3.29
N GLU A 21 -5.66 -11.51 -3.63
CA GLU A 21 -6.03 -11.26 -5.02
C GLU A 21 -5.08 -10.24 -5.68
N LEU A 22 -4.44 -10.64 -6.79
CA LEU A 22 -3.57 -9.75 -7.57
C LEU A 22 -4.36 -9.03 -8.68
N ARG A 23 -4.65 -7.75 -8.48
CA ARG A 23 -5.21 -6.86 -9.51
C ARG A 23 -4.14 -6.37 -10.49
N ALA A 24 -3.75 -7.23 -11.43
CA ALA A 24 -2.78 -6.94 -12.49
C ALA A 24 -3.14 -7.63 -13.81
N LYS A 25 -2.51 -7.21 -14.91
CA LYS A 25 -2.67 -7.87 -16.22
C LYS A 25 -2.40 -9.37 -16.09
N PRO A 26 -3.16 -10.25 -16.78
CA PRO A 26 -2.88 -11.69 -16.78
C PRO A 26 -1.52 -11.99 -17.42
N LEU A 27 -0.97 -13.18 -17.14
CA LEU A 27 0.19 -13.70 -17.83
C LEU A 27 -0.16 -14.06 -19.28
N GLY A 28 0.74 -13.77 -20.22
CA GLY A 28 0.53 -14.05 -21.65
C GLY A 28 -0.19 -12.92 -22.38
N ARG A 29 -0.69 -13.22 -23.59
CA ARG A 29 -1.41 -12.24 -24.42
C ARG A 29 -2.78 -11.95 -23.80
N PRO A 30 -3.05 -10.72 -23.32
CA PRO A 30 -4.34 -10.42 -22.72
C PRO A 30 -5.44 -10.40 -23.80
N GLY A 31 -6.54 -11.11 -23.54
CA GLY A 31 -7.76 -10.97 -24.32
C GLY A 31 -8.40 -9.58 -24.12
N LYS A 32 -9.28 -9.14 -25.04
CA LYS A 32 -9.91 -7.80 -24.99
C LYS A 32 -10.57 -7.47 -23.63
N LYS A 33 -11.16 -8.46 -22.95
CA LYS A 33 -11.84 -8.28 -21.64
C LYS A 33 -10.89 -8.19 -20.44
N ALA A 34 -9.62 -8.57 -20.58
CA ALA A 34 -8.68 -8.64 -19.46
C ALA A 34 -8.12 -7.28 -19.00
N GLN A 35 -8.49 -6.18 -19.67
CA GLN A 35 -8.08 -4.83 -19.29
C GLN A 35 -8.94 -4.23 -18.15
N LEU A 36 -10.08 -4.84 -17.83
CA LEU A 36 -11.05 -4.29 -16.88
C LEU A 36 -10.64 -4.43 -15.41
N ASN A 37 -9.84 -5.44 -15.05
CA ASN A 37 -9.47 -5.73 -13.64
C ASN A 37 -8.16 -5.02 -13.19
N LEU A 38 -7.83 -3.91 -13.83
CA LEU A 38 -6.68 -3.11 -13.46
C LEU A 38 -7.09 -2.12 -12.36
N VAL A 39 -6.30 -2.05 -11.29
CA VAL A 39 -6.48 -0.99 -10.29
C VAL A 39 -6.41 0.34 -11.02
N SER A 40 -7.47 1.13 -10.91
CA SER A 40 -7.50 2.45 -11.53
C SER A 40 -6.40 3.31 -10.87
N PRO A 41 -5.76 4.22 -11.63
CA PRO A 41 -4.82 5.17 -11.03
C PRO A 41 -5.45 5.93 -9.85
N GLY A 42 -6.76 6.23 -9.92
CA GLY A 42 -7.50 6.91 -8.86
C GLY A 42 -7.56 6.15 -7.53
N GLU A 43 -7.62 4.82 -7.54
CA GLU A 43 -7.61 4.01 -6.31
C GLU A 43 -6.20 3.91 -5.70
N ARG A 44 -5.15 4.02 -6.51
CA ARG A 44 -3.75 3.95 -6.04
C ARG A 44 -3.22 5.25 -5.48
N ASN A 45 -3.59 6.37 -6.08
CA ASN A 45 -3.05 7.68 -5.72
C ASN A 45 -3.17 7.99 -4.21
N PRO A 46 -4.30 7.71 -3.53
CA PRO A 46 -4.39 7.93 -2.08
C PRO A 46 -3.42 7.07 -1.27
N ILE A 47 -3.23 5.81 -1.68
CA ILE A 47 -2.33 4.86 -1.01
C ILE A 47 -0.88 5.31 -1.19
N GLU A 48 -0.47 5.58 -2.44
CA GLU A 48 0.88 6.06 -2.76
C GLU A 48 1.18 7.40 -2.08
N GLY A 49 0.22 8.32 -2.08
CA GLY A 49 0.33 9.59 -1.38
C GLY A 49 0.54 9.40 0.12
N LYS A 50 -0.18 8.47 0.75
CA LYS A 50 -0.01 8.20 2.18
C LYS A 50 1.35 7.57 2.50
N PHE A 51 1.86 6.69 1.65
CA PHE A 51 3.22 6.17 1.78
C PHE A 51 4.28 7.25 1.57
N GLY A 52 4.10 8.15 0.60
CA GLY A 52 4.97 9.31 0.39
C GLY A 52 5.03 10.22 1.62
N GLN A 53 3.86 10.55 2.18
CA GLN A 53 3.74 11.31 3.43
C GLN A 53 4.41 10.60 4.62
N SER A 54 4.30 9.28 4.70
CA SER A 54 4.93 8.50 5.77
C SER A 54 6.47 8.53 5.69
N LYS A 55 7.01 8.52 4.47
CA LYS A 55 8.46 8.66 4.25
C LYS A 55 8.95 10.06 4.61
N VAL A 56 8.42 11.07 3.92
CA VAL A 56 8.88 12.46 4.07
C VAL A 56 8.53 13.03 5.45
N GLY A 57 7.32 12.80 5.94
CA GLY A 57 6.82 13.41 7.18
C GLY A 57 7.11 12.62 8.45
N TYR A 58 7.39 11.32 8.35
CA TYR A 58 7.59 10.45 9.52
C TYR A 58 8.87 9.61 9.47
N GLY A 59 9.73 9.82 8.46
CA GLY A 59 11.04 9.16 8.35
C GLY A 59 10.98 7.67 8.06
N LEU A 60 9.91 7.19 7.42
CA LEU A 60 9.76 5.75 7.12
C LEU A 60 10.87 5.20 6.21
N ASP A 61 11.50 6.04 5.40
CA ASP A 61 12.63 5.72 4.52
C ASP A 61 14.01 5.86 5.19
N ASP A 62 14.10 6.43 6.40
CA ASP A 62 15.36 6.63 7.14
C ASP A 62 15.27 6.15 8.60
N ILE A 63 15.08 4.84 8.78
CA ILE A 63 15.01 4.23 10.11
C ILE A 63 16.42 4.00 10.67
N LYS A 64 16.74 4.71 11.75
CA LYS A 64 18.05 4.66 12.42
C LYS A 64 18.25 3.43 13.32
N ALA A 65 17.21 2.63 13.55
CA ALA A 65 17.30 1.45 14.39
C ALA A 65 18.19 0.38 13.76
N LYS A 66 19.27 0.00 14.47
CA LYS A 66 20.28 -0.95 13.97
C LYS A 66 19.84 -2.41 14.03
N LEU A 67 19.06 -2.77 15.06
CA LEU A 67 18.57 -4.15 15.25
C LEU A 67 17.24 -4.36 14.52
N GLN A 68 17.06 -5.52 13.90
CA GLN A 68 15.85 -5.87 13.15
C GLN A 68 14.57 -5.80 13.99
N ALA A 69 14.62 -6.20 15.27
CA ALA A 69 13.47 -6.12 16.16
C ALA A 69 13.05 -4.66 16.40
N ASN A 70 14.03 -3.78 16.62
CA ASN A 70 13.79 -2.36 16.88
C ASN A 70 13.30 -1.65 15.63
N SER A 71 13.86 -1.96 14.45
CA SER A 71 13.39 -1.38 13.19
C SER A 71 11.95 -1.77 12.88
N LYS A 72 11.55 -3.03 13.13
CA LYS A 72 10.14 -3.47 13.02
C LYS A 72 9.22 -2.67 13.96
N CYS A 73 9.64 -2.45 15.20
CA CYS A 73 8.88 -1.66 16.18
C CYS A 73 8.69 -0.20 15.72
N TRP A 74 9.75 0.40 15.18
CA TRP A 74 9.71 1.77 14.61
C TRP A 74 8.76 1.86 13.43
N ILE A 75 8.86 0.92 12.47
CA ILE A 75 7.94 0.85 11.31
C ILE A 75 6.49 0.74 11.79
N ALA A 76 6.21 -0.17 12.72
CA ALA A 76 4.87 -0.39 13.25
C ALA A 76 4.31 0.87 13.93
N SER A 77 5.14 1.54 14.73
CA SER A 77 4.78 2.78 15.42
C SER A 77 4.46 3.91 14.45
N ILE A 78 5.26 4.09 13.40
CA ILE A 78 5.00 5.08 12.34
C ILE A 78 3.66 4.78 11.67
N ILE A 79 3.42 3.53 11.25
CA ILE A 79 2.15 3.14 10.61
C ILE A 79 0.95 3.39 11.53
N LEU A 80 1.09 3.11 12.83
CA LEU A 80 0.04 3.35 13.82
C LEU A 80 -0.31 4.84 13.90
N VAL A 81 0.68 5.70 14.09
CA VAL A 81 0.49 7.16 14.16
C VAL A 81 -0.18 7.68 12.88
N VAL A 82 0.30 7.22 11.73
CA VAL A 82 -0.23 7.62 10.42
C VAL A 82 -1.71 7.23 10.26
N ARG A 83 -2.13 6.08 10.80
CA ARG A 83 -3.53 5.65 10.83
C ARG A 83 -4.37 6.43 11.84
N LEU A 84 -3.83 6.72 13.02
CA LEU A 84 -4.54 7.52 14.03
C LEU A 84 -4.84 8.93 13.52
N VAL A 85 -3.88 9.59 12.84
CA VAL A 85 -4.12 10.90 12.22
C VAL A 85 -5.19 10.85 11.12
N ASN A 86 -5.28 9.74 10.38
CA ASN A 86 -6.37 9.57 9.43
C ASN A 86 -7.72 9.41 10.13
N LEU A 87 -7.77 8.65 11.23
CA LEU A 87 -8.97 8.44 12.00
C LEU A 87 -9.49 9.74 12.61
N THR A 88 -8.60 10.56 13.20
CA THR A 88 -8.99 11.84 13.79
C THR A 88 -9.56 12.81 12.75
N ARG A 89 -9.01 12.84 11.53
CA ARG A 89 -9.57 13.63 10.43
C ARG A 89 -10.97 13.17 10.01
N LEU A 90 -11.20 11.86 9.96
CA LEU A 90 -12.52 11.30 9.64
C LEU A 90 -13.54 11.61 10.73
N VAL A 91 -13.18 11.40 11.99
CA VAL A 91 -14.05 11.71 13.14
C VAL A 91 -14.39 13.19 13.17
N ALA A 92 -13.40 14.08 13.01
CA ALA A 92 -13.65 15.52 12.93
C ALA A 92 -14.58 15.87 11.76
N TYR A 93 -14.41 15.26 10.59
CA TYR A 93 -15.32 15.46 9.47
C TYR A 93 -16.75 15.01 9.82
N CYS A 94 -16.93 13.83 10.42
CA CYS A 94 -18.24 13.34 10.83
C CYS A 94 -18.92 14.24 11.87
N LEU A 95 -18.17 14.77 12.85
CA LEU A 95 -18.71 15.67 13.88
C LEU A 95 -19.10 17.05 13.34
N ASN A 96 -18.43 17.54 12.28
CA ASN A 96 -18.75 18.84 11.67
C ASN A 96 -19.85 18.77 10.61
N ASN A 97 -20.27 17.57 10.19
CA ASN A 97 -21.35 17.35 9.21
C ASN A 97 -22.61 16.71 9.85
N LEU A 98 -22.66 16.66 11.18
CA LEU A 98 -23.84 16.38 12.00
C LEU A 98 -24.41 17.71 12.52
#